data_AF-A0A0K1S6W1-F1
#
_entry.id   AF-A0A0K1S6W1-F1
#
_cell.length_a   1.000
_cell.length_b   1.000
_cell.length_c   1.000
_cell.angle_alpha   90.00
_cell.angle_beta   90.00
_cell.angle_gamma   90.00
#
_symmetry.space_group_name_H-M   'P 1'
#
loop_
_entity.id
_entity.type
_entity.pdbx_description
1 polymer ?
#
loop_
_entity_poly.entity_id
_entity_poly.type
_entity_poly.pdbx_seq_one_letter_code
_entity_poly.pdbx_strand_id
1 'polypeptide(L)'
;MKLQLGIVSGVALATLVTASAAQAALVVVPPSLAPGAQYRLVFLTDSTRNATSTDINDYNTFVTNDVTPTSALAIALNAAGLTTTWKAIGSTASVDARDNTGTNPSTGTGVPIYAIDGNLIANNNADLWDGQINLPIYTTPNDLSSISDVWTGSLSDGSGAVST
;
A
#
# COMPACT_ATOMS: atom_id res chain seq x y z
N MET A 1 35.94 -23.90 65.47
CA MET A 1 34.49 -23.79 65.69
C MET A 1 33.93 -22.83 64.65
N LYS A 2 32.87 -23.23 63.91
CA LYS A 2 32.24 -22.50 62.80
C LYS A 2 31.60 -21.17 63.26
N LEU A 3 31.56 -20.16 62.38
CA LEU A 3 30.35 -19.40 61.99
C LEU A 3 30.59 -18.59 60.69
N GLN A 4 29.53 -18.07 60.07
CA GLN A 4 29.25 -18.02 58.63
C GLN A 4 28.84 -16.61 58.12
N LEU A 5 29.02 -16.35 56.80
CA LEU A 5 28.28 -15.50 55.83
C LEU A 5 28.38 -13.95 55.77
N GLY A 6 28.48 -13.41 54.52
CA GLY A 6 28.20 -12.01 54.17
C GLY A 6 28.50 -11.58 52.70
N ILE A 7 27.62 -11.95 51.76
CA ILE A 7 27.19 -11.41 50.43
C ILE A 7 27.60 -9.95 50.04
N VAL A 8 27.67 -9.43 48.79
CA VAL A 8 27.16 -9.79 47.43
C VAL A 8 27.98 -9.03 46.36
N SER A 9 28.07 -9.63 45.16
CA SER A 9 28.29 -9.00 43.85
C SER A 9 27.29 -7.88 43.53
N GLY A 10 27.71 -6.86 42.76
CA GLY A 10 26.83 -5.80 42.27
C GLY A 10 27.37 -5.13 40.99
N VAL A 11 27.40 -5.87 39.87
CA VAL A 11 27.50 -5.25 38.54
C VAL A 11 26.09 -4.79 38.17
N ALA A 12 25.88 -3.47 38.14
CA ALA A 12 24.62 -2.87 37.75
C ALA A 12 24.33 -3.19 36.27
N LEU A 13 23.32 -4.03 36.03
CA LEU A 13 22.81 -4.32 34.69
C LEU A 13 21.94 -3.15 34.25
N ALA A 14 22.49 -2.25 33.43
CA ALA A 14 21.72 -1.20 32.78
C ALA A 14 20.89 -1.82 31.65
N THR A 15 19.61 -2.09 31.91
CA THR A 15 18.64 -2.43 30.87
C THR A 15 18.36 -1.18 30.04
N LEU A 16 18.93 -1.10 28.83
CA LEU A 16 18.48 -0.16 27.81
C LEU A 16 17.01 -0.50 27.47
N VAL A 17 16.08 0.29 27.99
CA VAL A 17 14.71 0.30 27.48
C VAL A 17 14.76 1.02 26.14
N THR A 18 14.81 0.25 25.05
CA THR A 18 14.55 0.81 23.72
C THR A 18 13.09 1.24 23.69
N ALA A 19 12.83 2.55 23.70
CA ALA A 19 11.52 3.06 23.36
C ALA A 19 11.25 2.69 21.89
N SER A 20 10.40 1.68 21.67
CA SER A 20 9.86 1.41 20.35
C SER A 20 9.06 2.64 19.93
N ALA A 21 9.47 3.32 18.86
CA ALA A 21 8.60 4.27 18.20
C ALA A 21 7.30 3.53 17.86
N ALA A 22 6.15 4.05 18.30
CA ALA A 22 4.86 3.58 17.83
C ALA A 22 4.77 3.98 16.35
N GLN A 23 5.17 3.08 15.45
CA GLN A 23 4.84 3.21 14.04
C GLN A 23 3.33 3.04 13.90
N ALA A 24 2.68 3.96 13.20
CA ALA A 24 1.26 3.84 12.89
C ALA A 24 1.11 2.60 12.01
N ALA A 25 0.56 1.52 12.55
CA ALA A 25 0.44 0.27 11.81
C ALA A 25 -0.45 0.48 10.58
N LEU A 26 -0.07 -0.17 9.46
CA LEU A 26 -0.91 -0.25 8.26
C LEU A 26 -2.36 -0.65 8.63
N VAL A 27 -3.31 0.06 8.03
CA VAL A 27 -4.76 -0.13 8.25
C VAL A 27 -5.36 -0.66 6.97
N VAL A 28 -5.29 -1.99 6.80
CA VAL A 28 -5.83 -2.68 5.62
C VAL A 28 -7.32 -2.97 5.71
N VAL A 29 -7.93 -2.83 6.90
CA VAL A 29 -9.38 -2.84 7.11
C VAL A 29 -9.78 -1.48 7.68
N PRO A 30 -10.28 -0.55 6.85
CA PRO A 30 -10.64 0.78 7.32
C PRO A 30 -11.72 0.73 8.41
N PRO A 31 -11.51 1.36 9.59
CA PRO A 31 -12.39 1.22 10.75
C PRO A 31 -13.76 1.89 10.60
N SER A 32 -13.91 2.80 9.64
CA SER A 32 -15.17 3.48 9.34
C SER A 32 -16.14 2.64 8.49
N LEU A 33 -15.71 1.48 7.99
CA LEU A 33 -16.53 0.61 7.18
C LEU A 33 -17.40 -0.32 8.03
N ALA A 34 -18.66 -0.46 7.63
CA ALA A 34 -19.54 -1.47 8.20
C ALA A 34 -18.99 -2.89 7.94
N PRO A 35 -19.18 -3.86 8.86
CA PRO A 35 -18.80 -5.24 8.61
C PRO A 35 -19.37 -5.77 7.27
N GLY A 36 -18.51 -6.35 6.44
CA GLY A 36 -18.88 -6.87 5.11
C GLY A 36 -18.95 -5.84 3.99
N ALA A 37 -18.68 -4.55 4.26
CA ALA A 37 -18.54 -3.55 3.20
C ALA A 37 -17.37 -3.88 2.28
N GLN A 38 -17.58 -3.67 0.98
CA GLN A 38 -16.52 -3.83 -0.03
C GLN A 38 -15.72 -2.53 -0.16
N TYR A 39 -14.43 -2.67 -0.39
CA TYR A 39 -13.48 -1.57 -0.60
C TYR A 39 -12.30 -2.06 -1.43
N ARG A 40 -11.48 -1.12 -1.90
CA ARG A 40 -10.20 -1.39 -2.57
C ARG A 40 -9.06 -0.78 -1.78
N LEU A 41 -7.89 -1.40 -1.88
CA LEU A 41 -6.65 -0.88 -1.31
C LEU A 41 -5.77 -0.34 -2.44
N VAL A 42 -5.00 0.71 -2.14
CA VAL A 42 -3.99 1.29 -3.03
C VAL A 42 -2.72 1.63 -2.26
N PHE A 43 -1.58 1.53 -2.91
CA PHE A 43 -0.28 1.84 -2.34
C PHE A 43 0.70 2.28 -3.43
N LEU A 44 1.82 2.86 -3.01
CA LEU A 44 2.94 3.23 -3.87
C LEU A 44 3.99 2.13 -3.86
N THR A 45 4.39 1.58 -5.00
CA THR A 45 5.47 0.59 -5.04
C THR A 45 6.79 1.16 -4.52
N ASP A 46 7.53 0.37 -3.75
CA ASP A 46 8.83 0.73 -3.15
C ASP A 46 9.98 0.58 -4.17
N SER A 47 9.87 -0.42 -5.06
CA SER A 47 10.83 -0.63 -6.14
C SER A 47 10.61 0.33 -7.32
N THR A 48 11.67 0.56 -8.11
CA THR A 48 11.58 1.32 -9.37
C THR A 48 11.48 0.39 -10.57
N ARG A 49 10.68 0.76 -11.58
CA ARG A 49 10.57 0.05 -12.85
C ARG A 49 10.61 1.02 -14.02
N ASN A 50 11.18 0.59 -15.14
CA ASN A 50 11.18 1.33 -16.39
C ASN A 50 9.83 1.20 -17.14
N ALA A 51 9.50 2.18 -17.98
CA ALA A 51 8.26 2.22 -18.76
C ALA A 51 8.44 1.72 -20.20
N THR A 52 9.07 0.54 -20.39
CA THR A 52 9.44 0.05 -21.73
C THR A 52 8.61 -1.14 -22.21
N SER A 53 7.91 -1.85 -21.32
CA SER A 53 7.07 -2.98 -21.74
C SER A 53 5.75 -2.50 -22.35
N THR A 54 5.32 -3.17 -23.42
CA THR A 54 4.03 -2.97 -24.06
C THR A 54 2.94 -3.89 -23.48
N ASP A 55 3.30 -4.90 -22.68
CA ASP A 55 2.36 -5.80 -22.02
C ASP A 55 2.03 -5.28 -20.61
N ILE A 56 0.75 -5.02 -20.36
CA ILE A 56 0.26 -4.55 -19.06
C ILE A 56 0.51 -5.57 -17.94
N ASN A 57 0.59 -6.86 -18.27
CA ASN A 57 0.80 -7.93 -17.29
C ASN A 57 2.18 -7.90 -16.66
N ASP A 58 3.18 -7.34 -17.34
CA ASP A 58 4.51 -7.14 -16.78
C ASP A 58 4.48 -6.17 -15.60
N TYR A 59 3.69 -5.08 -15.71
CA TYR A 59 3.51 -4.11 -14.63
C TYR A 59 2.64 -4.65 -13.50
N ASN A 60 1.61 -5.45 -13.82
CA ASN A 60 0.81 -6.16 -12.82
C ASN A 60 1.66 -7.17 -12.02
N THR A 61 2.56 -7.89 -12.69
CA THR A 61 3.51 -8.79 -12.05
C THR A 61 4.48 -8.02 -11.17
N PHE A 62 4.96 -6.87 -11.63
CA PHE A 62 5.83 -6.01 -10.84
C PHE A 62 5.19 -5.54 -9.52
N VAL A 63 3.99 -4.93 -9.56
CA VAL A 63 3.32 -4.49 -8.33
C VAL A 63 3.00 -5.64 -7.38
N THR A 64 2.68 -6.82 -7.94
CA THR A 64 2.45 -8.03 -7.13
C THR A 64 3.73 -8.48 -6.42
N ASN A 65 4.87 -8.46 -7.12
CA ASN A 65 6.15 -8.87 -6.57
C ASN A 65 6.72 -7.88 -5.55
N ASP A 66 6.30 -6.61 -5.60
CA ASP A 66 6.71 -5.58 -4.63
C ASP A 66 6.10 -5.85 -3.24
N VAL A 67 4.94 -6.52 -3.18
CA VAL A 67 4.32 -7.01 -1.94
C VAL A 67 4.91 -8.38 -1.58
N THR A 68 6.15 -8.37 -1.10
CA THR A 68 6.85 -9.60 -0.69
C THR A 68 6.20 -10.22 0.56
N PRO A 69 6.34 -11.54 0.81
CA PRO A 69 5.77 -12.20 2.00
C PRO A 69 6.25 -11.63 3.34
N THR A 70 7.37 -10.92 3.36
CA THR A 70 7.96 -10.28 4.54
C THR A 70 7.66 -8.78 4.64
N SER A 71 6.99 -8.19 3.65
CA SER A 71 6.57 -6.79 3.69
C SER A 71 5.55 -6.55 4.80
N ALA A 72 5.54 -5.33 5.35
CA ALA A 72 4.57 -4.94 6.38
C ALA A 72 3.13 -5.12 5.88
N LEU A 73 2.87 -4.80 4.60
CA LEU A 73 1.58 -4.96 3.95
C LEU A 73 1.13 -6.44 3.88
N ALA A 74 2.01 -7.36 3.48
CA ALA A 74 1.67 -8.78 3.43
C ALA A 74 1.34 -9.33 4.83
N ILE A 75 2.10 -8.91 5.85
CA ILE A 75 1.86 -9.29 7.25
C ILE A 75 0.51 -8.74 7.73
N ALA A 76 0.19 -7.47 7.44
CA ALA A 76 -1.06 -6.84 7.83
C ALA A 76 -2.28 -7.50 7.16
N LEU A 77 -2.19 -7.82 5.85
CA LEU A 77 -3.23 -8.54 5.12
C LEU A 77 -3.45 -9.95 5.70
N ASN A 78 -2.38 -10.68 5.99
CA ASN A 78 -2.46 -12.01 6.59
C ASN A 78 -3.10 -11.98 7.98
N ALA A 79 -2.70 -11.03 8.83
CA ALA A 79 -3.29 -10.84 10.15
C ALA A 79 -4.78 -10.48 10.09
N ALA A 80 -5.21 -9.76 9.05
CA ALA A 80 -6.61 -9.45 8.78
C ALA A 80 -7.39 -10.60 8.09
N GLY A 81 -6.72 -11.70 7.73
CA GLY A 81 -7.34 -12.82 6.99
C GLY A 81 -7.75 -12.47 5.56
N LEU A 82 -7.13 -11.47 4.95
CA LEU A 82 -7.45 -10.98 3.60
C LEU A 82 -6.55 -11.63 2.56
N THR A 83 -7.15 -11.95 1.42
CA THR A 83 -6.44 -12.29 0.19
C THR A 83 -6.72 -11.22 -0.86
N THR A 84 -5.68 -10.76 -1.53
CA THR A 84 -5.78 -9.67 -2.51
C THR A 84 -5.05 -10.04 -3.80
N THR A 85 -5.42 -9.37 -4.88
CA THR A 85 -4.69 -9.35 -6.13
C THR A 85 -4.34 -7.90 -6.46
N TRP A 86 -3.15 -7.67 -7.01
CA TRP A 86 -2.67 -6.33 -7.29
C TRP A 86 -2.61 -6.07 -8.80
N LYS A 87 -3.02 -4.86 -9.18
CA LYS A 87 -2.97 -4.35 -10.54
C LYS A 87 -2.29 -3.00 -10.54
N ALA A 88 -1.41 -2.78 -11.49
CA ALA A 88 -0.71 -1.51 -11.60
C ALA A 88 -1.70 -0.41 -12.01
N ILE A 89 -1.60 0.75 -11.34
CA ILE A 89 -2.21 1.99 -11.84
C ILE A 89 -1.27 2.54 -12.90
N GLY A 90 -1.45 2.08 -14.13
CA GLY A 90 -0.71 2.57 -15.28
C GLY A 90 -1.26 2.03 -16.58
N SER A 91 -0.97 2.73 -17.68
CA SER A 91 -1.44 2.39 -19.02
C SER A 91 -0.31 1.88 -19.91
N THR A 92 -0.66 1.04 -20.87
CA THR A 92 0.16 0.80 -22.07
C THR A 92 -0.54 1.41 -23.29
N ALA A 93 0.06 1.29 -24.47
CA ALA A 93 -0.56 1.78 -25.71
C ALA A 93 -1.91 1.11 -26.05
N SER A 94 -2.20 -0.07 -25.48
CA SER A 94 -3.41 -0.85 -25.77
C SER A 94 -4.32 -1.06 -24.57
N VAL A 95 -3.90 -0.70 -23.35
CA VAL A 95 -4.66 -0.92 -22.13
C VAL A 95 -4.63 0.33 -21.26
N ASP A 96 -5.81 0.88 -21.01
CA ASP A 96 -6.01 2.00 -20.08
C ASP A 96 -5.85 1.53 -18.62
N ALA A 97 -5.28 2.37 -17.76
CA ALA A 97 -5.14 2.09 -16.33
C ALA A 97 -6.49 1.78 -15.68
N ARG A 98 -7.53 2.59 -15.97
CA ARG A 98 -8.88 2.40 -15.43
C ARG A 98 -9.50 1.05 -15.82
N ASP A 99 -9.13 0.49 -16.97
CA ASP A 99 -9.59 -0.82 -17.41
C ASP A 99 -8.77 -1.93 -16.75
N ASN A 100 -7.44 -1.79 -16.69
CA ASN A 100 -6.54 -2.75 -16.04
C ASN A 100 -6.87 -2.99 -14.56
N THR A 101 -7.20 -1.92 -13.84
CA THR A 101 -7.59 -1.97 -12.43
C THR A 101 -9.07 -2.31 -12.25
N GLY A 102 -9.87 -2.33 -13.31
CA GLY A 102 -11.32 -2.48 -13.24
C GLY A 102 -11.98 -1.35 -12.45
N THR A 103 -11.48 -0.13 -12.59
CA THR A 103 -12.02 1.10 -11.99
C THR A 103 -12.56 2.07 -13.04
N ASN A 104 -12.92 1.59 -14.23
CA ASN A 104 -13.54 2.42 -15.27
C ASN A 104 -14.91 2.94 -14.79
N PRO A 105 -15.11 4.26 -14.65
CA PRO A 105 -16.39 4.83 -14.19
C PRO A 105 -17.58 4.49 -15.10
N SER A 106 -17.31 4.20 -16.38
CA SER A 106 -18.33 3.86 -17.39
C SER A 106 -18.86 2.44 -17.25
N THR A 107 -18.15 1.55 -16.54
CA THR A 107 -18.55 0.15 -16.35
C THR A 107 -19.19 -0.11 -14.99
N GLY A 108 -19.06 0.83 -14.05
CA GLY A 108 -19.77 0.80 -12.77
C GLY A 108 -19.25 1.84 -11.78
N THR A 109 -20.06 2.15 -10.77
CA THR A 109 -19.73 3.11 -9.72
C THR A 109 -18.45 2.72 -8.98
N GLY A 110 -18.25 1.42 -8.73
CA GLY A 110 -17.14 0.94 -7.89
C GLY A 110 -17.43 1.08 -6.40
N VAL A 111 -16.36 1.02 -5.62
CA VAL A 111 -16.38 1.05 -4.14
C VAL A 111 -15.32 2.04 -3.65
N PRO A 112 -15.38 2.48 -2.39
CA PRO A 112 -14.34 3.33 -1.82
C PRO A 112 -12.95 2.71 -1.93
N ILE A 113 -11.95 3.56 -2.21
CA ILE A 113 -10.56 3.19 -2.36
C ILE A 113 -9.78 3.84 -1.22
N TYR A 114 -9.08 3.03 -0.45
CA TYR A 114 -8.28 3.45 0.70
C TYR A 114 -6.81 3.19 0.45
N ALA A 115 -5.96 4.10 0.92
CA ALA A 115 -4.55 3.79 1.07
C ALA A 115 -4.36 2.73 2.16
N ILE A 116 -3.24 2.02 2.11
CA ILE A 116 -2.89 0.96 3.06
C ILE A 116 -2.61 1.48 4.49
N ASP A 117 -2.61 2.80 4.70
CA ASP A 117 -2.59 3.47 6.01
C ASP A 117 -4.00 3.83 6.53
N GLY A 118 -5.06 3.45 5.81
CA GLY A 118 -6.46 3.66 6.18
C GLY A 118 -7.05 4.99 5.71
N ASN A 119 -6.28 5.83 5.02
CA ASN A 119 -6.79 7.09 4.47
C ASN A 119 -7.71 6.84 3.26
N LEU A 120 -8.84 7.55 3.19
CA LEU A 120 -9.73 7.50 2.03
C LEU A 120 -9.13 8.29 0.87
N ILE A 121 -8.81 7.60 -0.22
CA ILE A 121 -8.20 8.19 -1.43
C ILE A 121 -9.28 8.65 -2.40
N ALA A 122 -10.27 7.79 -2.64
CA ALA A 122 -11.40 8.11 -3.51
C ALA A 122 -12.67 7.41 -3.02
N ASN A 123 -13.80 8.09 -3.12
CA ASN A 123 -15.11 7.61 -2.73
C ASN A 123 -15.60 6.47 -3.63
N ASN A 124 -15.20 6.47 -4.91
CA ASN A 124 -15.62 5.50 -5.92
C ASN A 124 -14.73 5.58 -7.18
N ASN A 125 -15.08 4.86 -8.24
CA ASN A 125 -14.31 4.85 -9.50
C ASN A 125 -14.26 6.21 -10.20
N ALA A 126 -15.36 6.99 -10.18
CA ALA A 126 -15.41 8.30 -10.83
C ALA A 126 -14.50 9.30 -10.10
N ASP A 127 -14.54 9.32 -8.77
CA ASP A 127 -13.68 10.16 -7.92
C ASP A 127 -12.18 9.82 -8.07
N LEU A 128 -11.84 8.56 -8.40
CA LEU A 128 -10.46 8.19 -8.69
C LEU A 128 -9.92 8.85 -9.98
N TRP A 129 -10.80 9.14 -10.95
CA TRP A 129 -10.45 9.49 -12.32
C TRP A 129 -11.08 10.82 -12.79
N ASP A 130 -11.55 11.68 -11.89
CA ASP A 130 -12.08 13.00 -12.24
C ASP A 130 -11.01 14.11 -12.26
N GLY A 131 -9.77 13.73 -11.97
CA GLY A 131 -8.60 14.61 -11.90
C GLY A 131 -8.24 15.09 -10.50
N GLN A 132 -9.00 14.73 -9.46
CA GLN A 132 -8.64 15.04 -8.09
C GLN A 132 -9.03 13.92 -7.12
N ILE A 133 -8.02 13.36 -6.44
CA ILE A 133 -8.22 12.44 -5.31
C ILE A 133 -8.17 13.19 -3.98
N ASN A 134 -8.77 12.62 -2.93
CA ASN A 134 -8.84 13.26 -1.60
C ASN A 134 -7.46 13.49 -0.98
N LEU A 135 -6.57 12.50 -1.14
CA LEU A 135 -5.21 12.51 -0.63
C LEU A 135 -4.29 11.83 -1.64
N PRO A 136 -3.03 12.26 -1.76
CA PRO A 136 -2.04 11.54 -2.56
C PRO A 136 -1.75 10.13 -2.02
N ILE A 137 -1.28 9.26 -2.91
CA ILE A 137 -0.91 7.87 -2.57
C ILE A 137 0.62 7.81 -2.38
N TYR A 138 1.08 7.81 -1.13
CA TYR A 138 2.52 7.84 -0.80
C TYR A 138 3.02 6.64 0.01
N THR A 139 2.12 5.83 0.55
CA THR A 139 2.47 4.75 1.47
C THR A 139 2.91 3.50 0.71
N THR A 140 4.10 3.00 1.01
CA THR A 140 4.69 1.81 0.37
C THR A 140 4.38 0.52 1.13
N PRO A 141 4.60 -0.68 0.54
CA PRO A 141 4.33 -1.95 1.22
C PRO A 141 5.09 -2.16 2.53
N ASN A 142 6.16 -1.40 2.76
CA ASN A 142 6.97 -1.44 3.97
C ASN A 142 6.59 -0.34 4.98
N ASP A 143 5.42 0.29 4.81
CA ASP A 143 4.89 1.35 5.68
C ASP A 143 5.80 2.59 5.75
N LEU A 144 6.38 2.94 4.60
CA LEU A 144 7.15 4.15 4.41
C LEU A 144 6.34 5.13 3.55
N SER A 145 6.44 6.42 3.84
CA SER A 145 5.91 7.45 2.96
C SER A 145 6.98 7.91 1.97
N SER A 146 6.66 7.92 0.68
CA SER A 146 7.51 8.44 -0.38
C SER A 146 6.75 9.47 -1.22
N ILE A 147 7.32 10.66 -1.38
CA ILE A 147 6.72 11.80 -2.11
C ILE A 147 7.26 11.92 -3.54
N SER A 148 7.60 10.80 -4.17
CA SER A 148 8.11 10.81 -5.55
C SER A 148 6.98 11.04 -6.54
N ASP A 149 7.25 11.80 -7.60
CA ASP A 149 6.44 11.74 -8.81
C ASP A 149 6.53 10.34 -9.40
N VAL A 150 5.38 9.77 -9.76
CA VAL A 150 5.25 8.43 -10.32
C VAL A 150 4.64 8.54 -11.70
N TRP A 151 5.37 8.07 -12.69
CA TRP A 151 4.86 8.02 -14.05
C TRP A 151 3.96 6.80 -14.22
N THR A 152 2.69 7.02 -14.54
CA THR A 152 1.69 5.97 -14.77
C THR A 152 1.42 5.73 -16.26
N GLY A 153 1.85 6.66 -17.13
CA GLY A 153 1.49 6.63 -18.55
C GLY A 153 0.01 6.87 -18.80
N SER A 154 -0.71 7.43 -17.82
CA SER A 154 -2.15 7.67 -17.89
C SER A 154 -2.46 9.17 -17.81
N LEU A 155 -3.54 9.58 -18.47
CA LEU A 155 -4.18 10.87 -18.24
C LEU A 155 -4.97 10.84 -16.91
N SER A 156 -5.43 12.00 -16.48
CA SER A 156 -6.22 12.15 -15.24
C SER A 156 -7.53 11.36 -15.25
N ASP A 157 -8.06 11.03 -16.43
CA ASP A 157 -9.27 10.21 -16.59
C ASP A 157 -8.99 8.69 -16.63
N GLY A 158 -7.74 8.29 -16.40
CA GLY A 158 -7.28 6.91 -16.41
C GLY A 158 -7.08 6.29 -17.79
N SER A 159 -7.28 7.05 -18.87
CA SER A 159 -6.93 6.63 -20.23
C SER A 159 -5.42 6.68 -20.48
N GLY A 160 -4.91 5.91 -21.44
CA GLY A 160 -3.51 5.97 -21.84
C GLY A 160 -3.11 7.33 -22.41
N ALA A 161 -1.99 7.88 -21.91
CA ALA A 161 -1.36 9.05 -22.51
C ALA A 161 -0.73 8.64 -23.85
N VAL A 162 -1.39 8.97 -24.95
CA VAL A 162 -0.83 8.71 -26.29
C VAL A 162 0.37 9.62 -26.49
N SER A 163 1.56 9.05 -26.71
CA SER A 163 2.70 9.85 -27.20
C SER A 163 2.41 10.25 -28.64
N THR A 164 2.12 11.51 -28.87
CA THR A 164 2.08 12.13 -30.21
C THR A 164 3.48 12.35 -30.75
#